data_AF-A0A1L8N198-F1
#
_entry.id   AF-A0A1L8N198-F1
#
_cell.length_a   1.000
_cell.length_b   1.000
_cell.length_c   1.000
_cell.angle_alpha   90.00
_cell.angle_beta   90.00
_cell.angle_gamma   90.00
#
_symmetry.space_group_name_H-M   'P 1'
#
loop_
_entity.id
_entity.type
_entity.pdbx_description
1 polymer ?
#
loop_
_entity_poly.entity_id
_entity_poly.type
_entity_poly.pdbx_seq_one_letter_code
_entity_poly.pdbx_strand_id
1 'polypeptide(L)'
;MYQMIRLNICFILVFFIINHFCFANTVLETLWAKADLNSPDLKIAKIDIQKAEFKLKQKNNAYEPTVSSSINSSFNSLYDPLTWYPVSAVNRIVFSKPFPGSFVLSTSLNYAIDRNFLNFFEGGTPENVGYSQTPSFSINISQGICPYWLQNYPKNPYEARLEYSVQENIQNCNQTKKSIIFSITDS
;
A
#
# COMPACT_ATOMS: atom_id res chain seq x y z
N MET A 1 75.51 16.70 2.83
CA MET A 1 74.37 16.23 3.67
C MET A 1 73.34 17.33 3.97
N TYR A 2 73.75 18.58 4.21
CA TYR A 2 72.83 19.70 4.52
C TYR A 2 71.91 20.16 3.36
N GLN A 3 72.32 20.01 2.08
CA GLN A 3 71.52 20.43 0.92
C GLN A 3 70.31 19.51 0.64
N MET A 4 70.44 18.20 0.86
CA MET A 4 69.35 17.24 0.65
C MET A 4 68.21 17.40 1.66
N ILE A 5 68.53 17.82 2.89
CA ILE A 5 67.53 18.05 3.95
C ILE A 5 66.69 19.31 3.64
N ARG A 6 67.30 20.37 3.09
CA ARG A 6 66.58 21.60 2.71
C ARG A 6 65.61 21.38 1.55
N LEU A 7 65.96 20.52 0.59
CA LEU A 7 65.09 20.21 -0.56
C LEU A 7 63.82 19.46 -0.11
N ASN A 8 63.97 18.49 0.80
CA ASN A 8 62.84 17.73 1.36
C ASN A 8 61.89 18.60 2.18
N ILE A 9 62.42 19.54 2.98
CA ILE A 9 61.59 20.46 3.77
C ILE A 9 60.80 21.41 2.85
N CYS A 10 61.41 21.90 1.78
CA CYS A 10 60.72 22.72 0.78
C CYS A 10 59.62 21.95 0.06
N PHE A 11 59.87 20.69 -0.31
CA PHE A 11 58.86 19.85 -0.97
C PHE A 11 57.66 19.56 -0.06
N ILE A 12 57.92 19.28 1.23
CA ILE A 12 56.86 19.06 2.23
C ILE A 12 56.05 20.34 2.46
N LEU A 13 56.70 21.50 2.56
CA LEU A 13 55.99 22.79 2.74
C LEU A 13 55.14 23.15 1.52
N VAL A 14 55.66 22.95 0.30
CA VAL A 14 54.90 23.18 -0.93
C VAL A 14 53.71 22.22 -1.02
N PHE A 15 53.89 20.94 -0.67
CA PHE A 15 52.79 19.97 -0.62
C PHE A 15 51.75 20.32 0.45
N PHE A 16 52.17 20.84 1.61
CA PHE A 16 51.26 21.30 2.67
C PHE A 16 50.46 22.53 2.25
N ILE A 17 51.09 23.50 1.58
CA ILE A 17 50.44 24.73 1.09
C ILE A 17 49.45 24.40 -0.03
N ILE A 18 49.81 23.52 -0.98
CA ILE A 18 48.91 23.09 -2.06
C ILE A 18 47.68 22.36 -1.50
N ASN A 19 47.86 21.48 -0.51
CA ASN A 19 46.73 20.82 0.15
C ASN A 19 45.88 21.80 0.97
N HIS A 20 46.46 22.82 1.60
CA HIS A 20 45.68 23.81 2.35
C HIS A 20 44.87 24.77 1.48
N PHE A 21 45.40 25.18 0.32
CA PHE A 21 44.69 26.06 -0.61
C PHE A 21 43.55 25.35 -1.35
N CYS A 22 43.59 24.02 -1.46
CA CYS A 22 42.55 23.24 -2.15
C CYS A 22 41.26 23.05 -1.34
N PHE A 23 41.23 23.45 -0.06
CA PHE A 23 40.10 23.22 0.85
C PHE A 23 39.42 24.50 1.38
N ALA A 24 39.74 25.67 0.81
CA ALA A 24 39.02 26.89 1.13
C ALA A 24 37.69 26.93 0.36
N ASN A 25 36.61 26.42 0.97
CA ASN A 25 35.26 26.61 0.44
C ASN A 25 35.03 28.10 0.19
N THR A 26 34.68 28.44 -1.04
CA THR A 26 34.36 29.82 -1.43
C THR A 26 33.11 30.30 -0.70
N VAL A 27 32.96 31.61 -0.52
CA VAL A 27 31.74 32.20 0.06
C VAL A 27 30.50 31.71 -0.68
N LEU A 28 30.59 31.54 -2.00
CA LEU A 28 29.52 31.01 -2.84
C LEU A 28 29.17 29.55 -2.51
N GLU A 29 30.17 28.68 -2.35
CA GLU A 29 29.95 27.28 -1.92
C GLU A 29 29.33 27.19 -0.52
N THR A 30 29.68 28.11 0.39
CA THR A 30 29.04 28.17 1.71
C THR A 30 27.58 28.62 1.62
N LEU A 31 27.25 29.52 0.68
CA LEU A 31 25.87 29.97 0.44
C LEU A 31 25.02 28.88 -0.20
N TRP A 32 25.56 28.14 -1.17
CA TRP A 32 24.89 26.97 -1.75
C TRP A 32 24.64 25.88 -0.70
N ALA A 33 25.63 25.56 0.13
CA ALA A 33 25.47 24.57 1.20
C ALA A 33 24.41 25.01 2.23
N LYS A 34 24.38 26.30 2.58
CA LYS A 34 23.39 26.85 3.51
C LYS A 34 21.98 26.84 2.91
N ALA A 35 21.85 27.11 1.61
CA ALA A 35 20.58 27.07 0.91
C ALA A 35 20.03 25.64 0.76
N ASP A 36 20.90 24.67 0.46
CA ASP A 36 20.53 23.25 0.38
C ASP A 36 19.98 22.69 1.71
N LEU A 37 20.49 23.20 2.84
CA LEU A 37 20.08 22.81 4.19
C LEU A 37 18.83 23.55 4.68
N ASN A 38 18.71 24.84 4.37
CA ASN A 38 17.70 25.71 4.99
C ASN A 38 16.54 26.10 4.09
N SER A 39 16.60 25.85 2.78
CA SER A 39 15.53 26.22 1.86
C SER A 39 14.21 25.50 2.22
N PRO A 40 13.11 26.25 2.45
CA PRO A 40 11.81 25.66 2.71
C PRO A 40 11.29 24.87 1.49
N ASP A 41 11.56 25.35 0.27
CA ASP A 41 11.09 24.71 -0.97
C ASP A 41 11.76 23.34 -1.18
N LEU A 42 13.06 23.22 -0.87
CA LEU A 42 13.76 21.93 -0.90
C LEU A 42 13.25 20.97 0.17
N LYS A 43 12.86 21.47 1.35
CA LYS A 43 12.27 20.64 2.40
C LYS A 43 10.89 20.11 1.96
N ILE A 44 10.06 20.95 1.35
CA ILE A 44 8.76 20.55 0.81
C ILE A 44 8.94 19.51 -0.30
N ALA A 45 9.84 19.75 -1.26
CA ALA A 45 10.11 18.81 -2.34
C ALA A 45 10.58 17.43 -1.83
N LYS A 46 11.45 17.40 -0.80
CA LYS A 46 11.86 16.15 -0.13
C LYS A 46 10.70 15.44 0.56
N ILE A 47 9.79 16.18 1.22
CA ILE A 47 8.58 15.61 1.81
C ILE A 47 7.68 14.99 0.74
N ASP A 48 7.55 15.62 -0.42
CA ASP A 48 6.69 15.10 -1.49
C ASP A 48 7.27 13.84 -2.15
N ILE A 49 8.61 13.72 -2.23
CA ILE A 49 9.27 12.45 -2.55
C ILE A 49 8.90 11.39 -1.51
N GLN A 50 9.07 11.67 -0.22
CA GLN A 50 8.73 10.72 0.85
C GLN A 50 7.27 10.27 0.81
N LYS A 51 6.33 11.19 0.55
CA LYS A 51 4.90 10.86 0.38
C LYS A 51 4.68 9.94 -0.82
N ALA A 52 5.33 10.19 -1.95
CA ALA A 52 5.20 9.35 -3.15
C ALA A 52 5.79 7.95 -2.92
N GLU A 53 6.96 7.86 -2.30
CA GLU A 53 7.58 6.59 -1.91
C GLU A 53 6.71 5.81 -0.93
N PHE A 54 6.08 6.49 0.02
CA PHE A 54 5.15 5.88 0.96
C PHE A 54 3.92 5.31 0.26
N LYS A 55 3.33 6.04 -0.68
CA LYS A 55 2.22 5.54 -1.52
C LYS A 55 2.64 4.31 -2.34
N LEU A 56 3.85 4.31 -2.90
CA LEU A 56 4.40 3.17 -3.63
C LEU A 56 4.59 1.94 -2.72
N LYS A 57 5.10 2.14 -1.49
CA LYS A 57 5.19 1.07 -0.48
C LYS A 57 3.83 0.50 -0.12
N GLN A 58 2.80 1.36 -0.08
CA GLN A 58 1.41 0.97 0.16
C GLN A 58 0.63 0.57 -1.10
N LYS A 59 1.29 0.22 -2.21
CA LYS A 59 0.60 -0.16 -3.46
C LYS A 59 -0.42 -1.29 -3.29
N ASN A 60 -0.19 -2.19 -2.35
CA ASN A 60 -1.08 -3.32 -2.07
C ASN A 60 -2.37 -2.92 -1.36
N ASN A 61 -2.44 -1.71 -0.78
CA ASN A 61 -3.63 -1.20 -0.10
C ASN A 61 -4.78 -0.97 -1.09
N ALA A 62 -4.46 -0.70 -2.37
CA ALA A 62 -5.47 -0.62 -3.43
C ALA A 62 -6.19 -1.96 -3.71
N TYR A 63 -5.67 -3.06 -3.16
CA TYR A 63 -6.19 -4.41 -3.36
C TYR A 63 -6.39 -5.12 -2.01
N GLU A 64 -6.83 -4.43 -0.97
CA GLU A 64 -6.98 -5.04 0.37
C GLU A 64 -7.96 -6.22 0.39
N PRO A 65 -7.63 -7.30 1.13
CA PRO A 65 -8.60 -8.36 1.39
C PRO A 65 -9.73 -7.82 2.26
N THR A 66 -10.93 -8.34 2.03
CA THR A 66 -12.12 -8.06 2.83
C THR A 66 -12.63 -9.34 3.45
N VAL A 67 -13.10 -9.24 4.69
CA VAL A 67 -13.77 -10.33 5.40
C VAL A 67 -15.11 -9.80 5.88
N SER A 68 -16.18 -10.49 5.51
CA SER A 68 -17.52 -10.21 6.02
C SER A 68 -18.07 -11.45 6.71
N SER A 69 -18.61 -11.27 7.91
CA SER A 69 -19.37 -12.31 8.61
C SER A 69 -20.81 -11.85 8.74
N SER A 70 -21.75 -12.76 8.54
CA SER A 70 -23.18 -12.52 8.70
C SER A 70 -23.80 -13.69 9.44
N ILE A 71 -24.59 -13.36 10.45
CA ILE A 71 -25.37 -14.30 11.25
C ILE A 71 -26.81 -13.84 11.14
N ASN A 72 -27.69 -14.71 10.67
CA ASN A 72 -29.10 -14.42 10.50
C ASN A 72 -29.92 -15.54 11.14
N SER A 73 -31.00 -15.19 11.82
CA SER A 73 -31.95 -16.16 12.37
C SER A 73 -33.39 -15.67 12.18
N SER A 74 -34.29 -16.61 11.93
CA SER A 74 -35.71 -16.36 11.73
C SER A 74 -36.52 -17.22 12.68
N PHE A 75 -37.55 -16.64 13.30
CA PHE A 75 -38.43 -17.30 14.29
C PHE A 75 -39.90 -17.31 13.86
N ASN A 76 -40.17 -17.00 12.58
CA ASN A 76 -41.54 -16.80 12.09
C ASN A 76 -42.34 -18.11 12.01
N SER A 77 -42.88 -18.55 13.15
CA SER A 77 -43.66 -19.77 13.30
C SER A 77 -45.14 -19.45 13.43
N LEU A 78 -45.98 -20.15 12.67
CA LEU A 78 -47.44 -20.09 12.78
C LEU A 78 -48.01 -20.95 13.93
N TYR A 79 -47.16 -21.76 14.56
CA TYR A 79 -47.52 -22.64 15.67
C TYR A 79 -47.00 -22.06 16.98
N ASP A 80 -47.90 -21.72 17.90
CA ASP A 80 -47.59 -21.16 19.23
C ASP A 80 -46.51 -21.94 20.00
N PRO A 81 -46.54 -23.29 20.06
CA PRO A 81 -45.52 -24.07 20.75
C PRO A 81 -44.11 -23.92 20.16
N LEU A 82 -44.01 -23.46 18.91
CA LEU A 82 -42.79 -23.38 18.12
C LEU A 82 -42.27 -21.95 17.93
N THR A 83 -42.89 -20.96 18.57
CA THR A 83 -42.53 -19.54 18.48
C THR A 83 -41.15 -19.22 19.07
N TRP A 84 -40.71 -19.97 20.08
CA TRP A 84 -39.39 -19.84 20.72
C TRP A 84 -38.28 -20.58 19.98
N TYR A 85 -38.61 -21.33 18.92
CA TYR A 85 -37.68 -22.17 18.18
C TYR A 85 -37.40 -21.53 16.81
N PRO A 86 -36.13 -21.36 16.41
CA PRO A 86 -35.81 -20.75 15.12
C PRO A 86 -36.34 -21.62 13.98
N VAL A 87 -36.95 -20.99 12.98
CA VAL A 87 -37.31 -21.60 11.70
C VAL A 87 -36.06 -21.84 10.86
N SER A 88 -35.15 -20.86 10.85
CA SER A 88 -33.86 -21.00 10.19
C SER A 88 -32.79 -20.18 10.90
N ALA A 89 -31.55 -20.63 10.78
CA ALA A 89 -30.37 -19.90 11.20
C ALA A 89 -29.27 -20.10 10.17
N VAL A 90 -28.64 -19.01 9.71
CA VAL A 90 -27.60 -19.03 8.68
C VAL A 90 -26.40 -18.25 9.19
N ASN A 91 -25.25 -18.91 9.22
CA ASN A 91 -23.96 -18.30 9.51
C ASN A 91 -23.12 -18.34 8.24
N ARG A 92 -22.62 -17.19 7.80
CA ARG A 92 -21.81 -17.07 6.59
C ARG A 92 -20.59 -16.20 6.85
N ILE A 93 -19.43 -16.72 6.49
CA ILE A 93 -18.16 -16.00 6.44
C ILE A 93 -17.75 -15.93 4.97
N VAL A 94 -17.41 -14.74 4.50
CA VAL A 94 -16.90 -14.50 3.15
C VAL A 94 -15.55 -13.80 3.26
N PHE A 95 -14.54 -14.37 2.62
CA PHE A 95 -13.25 -13.73 2.39
C PHE A 95 -13.16 -13.37 0.91
N SER A 96 -12.73 -12.15 0.59
CA SER A 96 -12.56 -11.72 -0.79
C SER A 96 -11.28 -10.92 -0.95
N LYS A 97 -10.45 -11.32 -1.91
CA LYS A 97 -9.17 -10.70 -2.22
C LYS A 97 -9.18 -10.25 -3.68
N PRO A 98 -9.24 -8.94 -3.94
CA PRO A 98 -9.01 -8.40 -5.27
C PRO A 98 -7.50 -8.43 -5.60
N PHE A 99 -7.22 -8.47 -6.89
CA PHE A 99 -5.89 -8.41 -7.48
C PHE A 99 -5.89 -7.44 -8.67
N PRO A 100 -4.70 -6.99 -9.10
CA PRO A 100 -4.56 -6.21 -10.33
C PRO A 100 -5.24 -6.87 -11.54
N GLY A 101 -5.77 -6.06 -12.46
CA GLY A 101 -6.42 -6.55 -13.68
C GLY A 101 -7.84 -7.07 -13.48
N SER A 102 -8.56 -6.53 -12.48
CA SER A 102 -9.96 -6.88 -12.20
C SER A 102 -10.17 -8.36 -11.90
N PHE A 103 -9.16 -9.00 -11.33
CA PHE A 103 -9.25 -10.38 -10.85
C PHE A 103 -9.63 -10.37 -9.38
N VAL A 104 -10.59 -11.20 -8.98
CA VAL A 104 -11.00 -11.33 -7.58
C VAL A 104 -11.17 -12.80 -7.23
N LEU A 105 -10.50 -13.21 -6.16
CA LEU A 105 -10.69 -14.50 -5.51
C LEU A 105 -11.57 -14.31 -4.30
N SER A 106 -12.68 -15.04 -4.23
CA SER A 106 -13.57 -15.03 -3.07
C SER A 106 -13.82 -16.45 -2.58
N THR A 107 -13.86 -16.62 -1.27
CA THR A 107 -14.22 -17.88 -0.62
C THR A 107 -15.34 -17.61 0.36
N SER A 108 -16.32 -18.50 0.42
CA SER A 108 -17.42 -18.39 1.37
C SER A 108 -17.65 -19.73 2.07
N LEU A 109 -17.64 -19.66 3.40
CA LEU A 109 -18.07 -20.72 4.31
C LEU A 109 -19.47 -20.37 4.78
N ASN A 110 -20.39 -21.30 4.67
CA ASN A 110 -21.78 -21.10 5.07
C ASN A 110 -22.28 -22.34 5.82
N TYR A 111 -23.04 -22.11 6.88
CA TYR A 111 -23.66 -23.15 7.67
C TYR A 111 -25.10 -22.74 7.96
N ALA A 112 -26.04 -23.44 7.34
CA ALA A 112 -27.47 -23.22 7.51
C ALA A 112 -28.08 -24.33 8.37
N ILE A 113 -28.96 -23.93 9.29
CA ILE A 113 -29.83 -24.80 10.07
C ILE A 113 -31.26 -24.45 9.66
N ASP A 114 -32.02 -25.42 9.18
CA ASP A 114 -33.41 -25.22 8.77
C ASP A 114 -34.32 -26.20 9.50
N ARG A 115 -35.41 -25.67 10.06
CA ARG A 115 -36.43 -26.44 10.78
C ARG A 115 -37.37 -27.12 9.80
N ASN A 116 -37.54 -28.43 9.95
CA ASN A 116 -38.45 -29.24 9.14
C ASN A 116 -39.42 -30.02 10.03
N PHE A 117 -40.61 -30.31 9.51
CA PHE A 117 -41.56 -31.21 10.17
C PHE A 117 -41.26 -32.66 9.81
N LEU A 118 -41.29 -33.55 10.81
CA LEU A 118 -41.05 -34.98 10.61
C LEU A 118 -42.27 -35.65 9.97
N ASN A 119 -43.47 -35.27 10.42
CA ASN A 119 -44.74 -35.66 9.85
C ASN A 119 -45.55 -34.40 9.50
N PHE A 120 -45.81 -34.19 8.20
CA PHE A 120 -46.57 -33.04 7.72
C PHE A 120 -48.03 -33.00 8.21
N PHE A 121 -48.59 -34.13 8.65
CA PHE A 121 -49.99 -34.24 9.06
C PHE A 121 -50.24 -33.98 10.56
N GLU A 122 -49.19 -34.00 11.39
CA GLU A 122 -49.31 -33.89 12.86
C GLU A 122 -49.24 -32.45 13.40
N GLY A 123 -49.09 -31.45 12.52
CA GLY A 123 -49.02 -30.04 12.93
C GLY A 123 -47.73 -29.69 13.68
N GLY A 124 -47.63 -28.46 14.19
CA GLY A 124 -46.41 -27.94 14.80
C GLY A 124 -46.33 -28.14 16.31
N THR A 125 -45.89 -29.33 16.73
CA THR A 125 -45.46 -29.63 18.10
C THR A 125 -43.94 -29.73 18.17
N PRO A 126 -43.29 -29.47 19.33
CA PRO A 126 -41.85 -29.62 19.47
C PRO A 126 -41.34 -31.04 19.17
N GLU A 127 -42.16 -32.05 19.41
CA GLU A 127 -41.85 -33.47 19.19
C GLU A 127 -41.84 -33.85 17.70
N ASN A 128 -42.56 -33.09 16.86
CA ASN A 128 -42.69 -33.32 15.43
C ASN A 128 -41.73 -32.46 14.58
N VAL A 129 -40.69 -31.89 15.21
CA VAL A 129 -39.74 -31.01 14.55
C VAL A 129 -38.34 -31.62 14.53
N GLY A 130 -37.71 -31.59 13.36
CA GLY A 130 -36.29 -31.87 13.17
C GLY A 130 -35.55 -30.66 12.59
N TYR A 131 -34.22 -30.67 12.70
CA TYR A 131 -33.37 -29.65 12.09
C TYR A 131 -32.45 -30.28 11.04
N SER A 132 -32.51 -29.76 9.82
CA SER A 132 -31.52 -30.05 8.79
C SER A 132 -30.32 -29.13 8.97
N GLN A 133 -29.11 -29.66 8.79
CA GLN A 133 -27.88 -28.92 8.84
C GLN A 133 -27.19 -28.99 7.48
N THR A 134 -26.99 -27.84 6.84
CA THR A 134 -26.41 -27.72 5.51
C THR A 134 -25.10 -26.91 5.58
N PRO A 135 -23.94 -27.57 5.81
CA PRO A 135 -22.65 -26.94 5.59
C PRO A 135 -22.40 -26.78 4.09
N SER A 136 -21.87 -25.61 3.70
CA SER A 136 -21.52 -25.33 2.32
C SER A 136 -20.24 -24.49 2.27
N PHE A 137 -19.43 -24.78 1.25
CA PHE A 137 -18.21 -24.04 0.97
C PHE A 137 -18.19 -23.73 -0.52
N SER A 138 -17.81 -22.49 -0.86
CA SER A 138 -17.68 -22.06 -2.25
C SER A 138 -16.39 -21.29 -2.44
N ILE A 139 -15.75 -21.53 -3.58
CA ILE A 139 -14.63 -20.75 -4.10
C ILE A 139 -15.13 -20.15 -5.40
N ASN A 140 -15.07 -18.82 -5.50
CA ASN A 140 -15.44 -18.10 -6.70
C ASN A 140 -14.25 -17.28 -7.18
N ILE A 141 -13.95 -17.45 -8.46
CA ILE A 141 -12.91 -16.74 -9.18
C ILE A 141 -13.62 -15.90 -10.22
N SER A 142 -13.45 -14.58 -10.14
CA SER A 142 -13.99 -13.65 -11.13
C SER A 142 -12.86 -12.89 -11.80
N GLN A 143 -12.97 -12.73 -13.11
CA GLN A 143 -12.00 -12.03 -13.95
C GLN A 143 -12.76 -10.99 -14.77
N GLY A 144 -12.31 -9.74 -14.70
CA GLY A 144 -12.81 -8.69 -15.58
C GLY A 144 -12.47 -8.98 -17.03
N ILE A 145 -13.30 -8.47 -17.94
CA ILE A 145 -13.26 -8.77 -19.38
C ILE A 145 -11.96 -8.27 -20.04
N CYS A 146 -11.37 -7.19 -19.53
CA CYS A 146 -10.22 -6.53 -20.14
C CYS A 146 -9.11 -6.26 -19.10
N PRO A 147 -8.41 -7.29 -18.62
CA PRO A 147 -7.27 -7.10 -17.73
C PRO A 147 -6.12 -6.39 -18.45
N TYR A 148 -5.27 -5.68 -17.70
CA TYR A 148 -4.20 -4.87 -18.27
C TYR A 148 -3.20 -5.67 -19.12
N TRP A 149 -2.94 -6.94 -18.78
CA TRP A 149 -2.05 -7.80 -19.56
C TRP A 149 -2.63 -8.19 -20.92
N LEU A 150 -3.96 -8.21 -21.09
CA LEU A 150 -4.60 -8.39 -22.39
C LEU A 150 -4.64 -7.10 -23.23
N GLN A 151 -4.40 -5.96 -22.60
CA GLN A 151 -4.29 -4.65 -23.26
C GLN A 151 -2.83 -4.31 -23.63
N ASN A 152 -1.92 -5.30 -23.63
CA ASN A 152 -0.49 -5.12 -23.87
C ASN A 152 0.23 -4.22 -22.84
N TYR A 153 -0.31 -4.04 -21.64
CA TYR A 153 0.45 -3.45 -20.54
C TYR A 153 1.27 -4.54 -19.84
N PRO A 154 2.61 -4.47 -19.84
CA PRO A 154 3.46 -5.48 -19.21
C PRO A 154 3.43 -5.41 -17.67
N LYS A 155 2.91 -4.31 -17.12
CA LYS A 155 2.87 -4.03 -15.68
C LYS A 155 1.51 -3.46 -15.30
N ASN A 156 1.14 -3.65 -14.03
CA ASN A 156 -0.05 -3.03 -13.45
C ASN A 156 -0.01 -1.50 -13.66
N PRO A 157 -0.99 -0.90 -14.36
CA PRO A 157 -1.05 0.55 -14.59
C PRO A 157 -1.06 1.37 -13.30
N TYR A 158 -1.65 0.87 -12.21
CA TYR A 158 -1.68 1.56 -10.93
C TYR A 158 -0.28 1.65 -10.31
N GLU A 159 0.46 0.55 -10.33
CA GLU A 159 1.85 0.52 -9.83
C GLU A 159 2.76 1.39 -10.69
N ALA A 160 2.64 1.29 -12.02
CA ALA A 160 3.40 2.12 -12.96
C ALA A 160 3.16 3.63 -12.72
N ARG A 161 1.91 4.02 -12.43
CA ARG A 161 1.57 5.41 -12.08
C ARG A 161 2.23 5.87 -10.79
N LEU A 162 2.29 5.00 -9.76
CA LEU A 162 2.96 5.33 -8.50
C LEU A 162 4.47 5.50 -8.67
N GLU A 163 5.10 4.64 -9.47
CA GLU A 163 6.53 4.76 -9.80
C GLU A 163 6.84 6.04 -10.58
N TYR A 164 6.01 6.35 -11.57
CA TYR A 164 6.12 7.60 -12.32
C TYR A 164 6.02 8.82 -11.38
N SER A 165 5.07 8.81 -10.44
CA SER A 165 4.92 9.90 -9.46
C SER A 165 6.15 10.09 -8.57
N VAL A 166 6.86 9.01 -8.20
CA VAL A 166 8.14 9.11 -7.48
C VAL A 166 9.20 9.76 -8.35
N GLN A 167 9.33 9.31 -9.61
CA GLN A 167 10.32 9.85 -10.55
C GLN A 167 10.08 11.34 -10.84
N GLU A 168 8.82 11.73 -11.05
CA GLU A 168 8.41 13.12 -11.24
C GLU A 168 8.78 13.98 -10.03
N ASN A 169 8.49 13.52 -8.80
CA ASN A 169 8.86 14.27 -7.59
C ASN A 169 10.37 14.40 -7.39
N ILE A 170 11.16 13.38 -7.79
CA ILE A 170 12.63 13.47 -7.80
C ILE A 170 13.09 14.52 -8.82
N GLN A 171 12.51 14.54 -10.01
CA GLN A 171 12.84 15.54 -11.03
C GLN A 171 12.48 16.95 -10.57
N ASN A 172 11.30 17.14 -9.97
CA ASN A 172 10.88 18.42 -9.39
C ASN A 172 11.85 18.89 -8.30
N CYS A 173 12.25 18.01 -7.39
CA CYS A 173 13.26 18.34 -6.37
C CYS A 173 14.60 18.77 -6.99
N ASN A 174 15.04 18.10 -8.06
CA ASN A 174 16.27 18.47 -8.77
C ASN A 174 16.12 19.82 -9.48
N GLN A 175 14.94 20.14 -10.03
CA GLN A 175 14.65 21.44 -10.64
C GLN A 175 14.63 22.56 -9.59
N THR A 176 13.96 22.35 -8.45
CA THR A 176 13.97 23.29 -7.31
C THR A 176 15.39 23.54 -6.80
N LYS A 177 16.22 22.50 -6.72
CA LYS A 177 17.63 22.64 -6.35
C LYS A 177 18.37 23.53 -7.35
N LYS A 178 18.20 23.29 -8.65
CA LYS A 178 18.82 24.09 -9.70
C LYS A 178 18.35 25.54 -9.64
N SER A 179 17.06 25.80 -9.49
CA SER A 179 16.53 27.17 -9.44
C SER A 179 17.07 27.96 -8.25
N ILE A 180 17.23 27.32 -7.08
CA ILE A 180 17.85 27.95 -5.91
C ILE A 180 19.32 28.29 -6.18
N ILE A 181 20.09 27.36 -6.76
CA ILE A 181 21.48 27.61 -7.11
C ILE A 181 21.58 28.79 -8.08
N PHE A 182 20.77 28.83 -9.14
CA PHE A 182 20.73 29.96 -10.07
C PHE A 182 20.38 31.27 -9.36
N SER A 183 19.38 31.29 -8.49
CA SER A 183 18.98 32.49 -7.76
C SER A 183 20.08 33.07 -6.86
N ILE A 184 21.00 32.22 -6.36
CA ILE A 184 22.15 32.63 -5.54
C ILE A 184 23.34 33.08 -6.40
N THR A 185 23.42 32.56 -7.62
CA THR A 185 24.55 32.84 -8.53
C THR A 185 24.33 34.12 -9.33
N ASP A 186 23.06 34.45 -9.62
CA ASP A 186 22.65 35.65 -10.35
C ASP A 186 22.33 36.86 -9.44
N SER A 187 22.44 36.69 -8.11
CA SER A 187 22.24 37.74 -7.08
C SER A 187 23.56 38.40 -6.67
#